data_AF-A0A1J3HJP9-F1
#
_entry.id   AF-A0A1J3HJP9-F1
#
_cell.length_a   1.000
_cell.length_b   1.000
_cell.length_c   1.000
_cell.angle_alpha   90.00
_cell.angle_beta   90.00
_cell.angle_gamma   90.00
#
_symmetry.space_group_name_H-M   'P 1'
#
loop_
_entity.id
_entity.type
_entity.pdbx_description
1 polymer ?
#
loop_
_entity_poly.entity_id
_entity_poly.type
_entity_poly.pdbx_seq_one_letter_code
_entity_poly.pdbx_strand_id
1 'polypeptide(L)'
;RPKTLEDQGPHIINGPGYTRIVHCNQPHMHLAKVLRYTSNYVSTTRYNLITFLPKCLYEQFHRVANFYFLVAAILSVFPLSPFNKWSMIAPLIFVVGLSMGKEALEDWRRFMQDVAVNSRKATVHRGDGDFGRRKWKKIRVGDVVKVEKDQFFPADLLLLSSSYEDG
;
A
#
# COMPACT_ATOMS: atom_id res chain seq x y z
N ARG A 1 32.28 -20.82 -39.79
CA ARG A 1 31.41 -21.36 -38.72
C ARG A 1 32.20 -21.35 -37.41
N PRO A 2 32.05 -20.33 -36.54
CA PRO A 2 32.66 -20.36 -35.22
C PRO A 2 31.80 -21.20 -34.28
N LYS A 3 32.46 -21.99 -33.43
CA LYS A 3 31.85 -22.89 -32.45
C LYS A 3 31.20 -22.07 -31.33
N THR A 4 29.93 -22.36 -31.07
CA THR A 4 29.18 -21.88 -29.90
C THR A 4 29.85 -22.44 -28.64
N LEU A 5 30.40 -21.56 -27.80
CA LEU A 5 30.84 -21.91 -26.47
C LEU A 5 29.59 -22.23 -25.64
N GLU A 6 29.56 -23.46 -25.13
CA GLU A 6 28.53 -23.95 -24.22
C GLU A 6 28.60 -23.20 -22.88
N ASP A 7 27.41 -22.88 -22.40
CA ASP A 7 27.02 -22.75 -20.99
C ASP A 7 27.74 -21.71 -20.13
N GLN A 8 27.45 -20.43 -20.39
CA GLN A 8 27.59 -19.40 -19.37
C GLN A 8 26.44 -19.55 -18.36
N GLY A 9 26.77 -20.05 -17.17
CA GLY A 9 25.90 -19.98 -15.99
C GLY A 9 25.38 -18.54 -15.75
N PRO A 10 24.34 -18.36 -14.92
CA PRO A 10 23.59 -17.12 -14.85
C PRO A 10 24.54 -15.94 -14.64
N HIS A 11 24.57 -15.01 -15.60
CA HIS A 11 25.33 -13.77 -15.48
C HIS A 11 24.87 -13.03 -14.24
N ILE A 12 25.66 -13.13 -13.17
CA ILE A 12 25.38 -12.41 -11.94
C ILE A 12 25.86 -10.97 -12.17
N ILE A 13 24.98 -10.15 -12.74
CA ILE A 13 25.17 -8.70 -12.86
C ILE A 13 24.99 -8.11 -11.45
N ASN A 14 26.02 -8.26 -10.62
CA ASN A 14 26.07 -7.69 -9.27
C ASN A 14 26.53 -6.23 -9.35
N GLY A 15 25.57 -5.31 -9.29
CA GLY A 15 25.78 -3.89 -8.99
C GLY A 15 24.66 -3.38 -8.09
N PRO A 16 24.92 -2.45 -7.15
CA PRO A 16 23.87 -1.98 -6.25
C PRO A 16 22.86 -1.12 -7.03
N GLY A 17 21.60 -1.56 -7.06
CA GLY A 17 20.47 -0.63 -7.22
C GLY A 17 19.26 -1.12 -8.03
N TYR A 18 19.40 -1.79 -9.18
CA TYR A 18 18.27 -1.80 -10.14
C TYR A 18 18.05 -3.06 -10.98
N THR A 19 18.93 -4.07 -10.95
CA THR A 19 18.73 -5.28 -11.77
C THR A 19 17.95 -6.34 -11.00
N ARG A 20 16.81 -6.78 -11.55
CA ARG A 20 16.00 -7.88 -11.02
C ARG A 20 15.81 -8.96 -12.08
N ILE A 21 15.96 -10.23 -11.71
CA ILE A 21 15.75 -11.38 -12.60
C ILE A 21 14.38 -11.97 -12.31
N VAL A 22 13.48 -11.89 -13.29
CA VAL A 22 12.11 -12.42 -13.19
C VAL A 22 12.02 -13.70 -14.01
N HIS A 23 11.69 -14.80 -13.34
CA HIS A 23 11.44 -16.08 -13.99
C HIS A 23 9.95 -16.19 -14.34
N CYS A 24 9.65 -16.29 -15.64
CA CYS A 24 8.28 -16.41 -16.13
C CYS A 24 7.66 -17.75 -15.72
N ASN A 25 6.43 -17.68 -15.20
CA ASN A 25 5.61 -18.80 -14.77
C ASN A 25 6.25 -19.72 -13.71
N GLN A 26 7.21 -19.21 -12.93
CA GLN A 26 7.84 -19.93 -11.82
C GLN A 26 7.56 -19.22 -10.48
N PRO A 27 6.31 -19.28 -9.97
CA PRO A 27 5.88 -18.50 -8.81
C PRO A 27 6.53 -18.94 -7.49
N HIS A 28 7.21 -20.10 -7.45
CA HIS A 28 7.97 -20.55 -6.30
C HIS A 28 9.33 -19.84 -6.18
N MET A 29 9.91 -19.40 -7.29
CA MET A 29 11.17 -18.64 -7.30
C MET A 29 11.04 -17.29 -6.60
N HIS A 30 9.82 -16.70 -6.59
CA HIS A 30 9.49 -15.50 -5.80
C HIS A 30 9.82 -15.65 -4.30
N LEU A 31 9.68 -16.86 -3.75
CA LEU A 31 9.92 -17.16 -2.34
C LEU A 31 11.39 -17.47 -2.03
N ALA A 32 12.23 -17.63 -3.06
CA ALA A 32 13.66 -17.82 -2.86
C ALA A 32 14.25 -16.59 -2.16
N LYS A 33 15.07 -16.84 -1.13
CA LYS A 33 15.66 -15.81 -0.25
C LYS A 33 16.38 -14.68 -1.04
N VAL A 34 16.87 -14.99 -2.23
CA VAL A 34 17.62 -14.08 -3.11
C VAL A 34 16.71 -13.05 -3.81
N LEU A 35 15.46 -13.39 -4.16
CA LEU A 35 14.59 -12.51 -4.95
C LEU A 35 13.61 -11.69 -4.08
N ARG A 36 13.05 -12.31 -3.04
CA ARG A 36 12.15 -11.73 -2.00
C ARG A 36 11.35 -10.49 -2.44
N TYR A 37 10.50 -10.63 -3.46
CA TYR A 37 9.70 -9.52 -3.97
C TYR A 37 8.55 -9.13 -3.02
N THR A 38 8.14 -7.86 -3.08
CA THR A 38 6.98 -7.34 -2.33
C THR A 38 5.67 -8.00 -2.79
N SER A 39 4.67 -7.94 -1.90
CA SER A 39 3.32 -8.40 -2.21
C SER A 39 2.59 -7.39 -3.11
N ASN A 40 1.72 -7.87 -4.00
CA ASN A 40 0.83 -7.01 -4.80
C ASN A 40 -0.37 -6.45 -3.99
N TYR A 41 -0.20 -6.30 -2.67
CA TYR A 41 -1.22 -5.73 -1.80
C TYR A 41 -1.00 -4.23 -1.73
N VAL A 42 -2.04 -3.45 -2.05
CA VAL A 42 -2.00 -1.99 -1.99
C VAL A 42 -2.76 -1.52 -0.76
N SER A 43 -2.22 -0.53 -0.06
CA SER A 43 -2.90 0.14 1.05
C SER A 43 -2.65 1.64 0.99
N THR A 44 -3.73 2.40 1.13
CA THR A 44 -3.76 3.87 1.16
C THR A 44 -4.20 4.40 2.52
N THR A 45 -4.59 3.52 3.44
CA THR A 45 -4.90 3.84 4.85
C THR A 45 -3.66 4.30 5.60
N ARG A 46 -3.79 5.37 6.39
CA ARG A 46 -2.69 5.94 7.18
C ARG A 46 -2.58 5.37 8.58
N TYR A 47 -3.66 4.76 9.07
CA TYR A 47 -3.80 4.30 10.42
C TYR A 47 -4.22 2.83 10.47
N ASN A 48 -3.87 2.17 11.58
CA ASN A 48 -4.50 0.93 12.02
C ASN A 48 -5.22 1.20 13.34
N LEU A 49 -5.95 0.20 13.86
CA LEU A 49 -6.74 0.35 15.09
C LEU A 49 -5.95 0.89 16.28
N ILE A 50 -4.66 0.53 16.39
CA ILE A 50 -3.80 0.94 17.51
C ILE A 50 -3.11 2.27 17.20
N THR A 51 -2.65 2.48 15.97
CA THR A 51 -1.90 3.68 15.59
C THR A 51 -2.77 4.89 15.32
N PHE A 52 -4.09 4.70 15.12
CA PHE A 52 -5.02 5.80 14.86
C PHE A 52 -4.98 6.86 15.96
N LEU A 53 -5.25 6.46 17.21
CA LEU A 53 -5.37 7.41 18.32
C LEU A 53 -4.08 8.21 18.57
N PRO A 54 -2.91 7.59 18.80
CA PRO A 54 -1.69 8.34 19.11
C PRO A 54 -1.22 9.20 17.94
N LYS A 55 -1.27 8.69 16.71
CA LYS A 55 -0.78 9.42 15.53
C LYS A 55 -1.72 10.57 15.15
N CYS A 56 -3.03 10.34 15.19
CA CYS A 56 -4.01 11.38 14.89
C CYS A 56 -3.98 12.51 15.93
N LEU A 57 -3.87 12.18 17.24
CA LEU A 57 -3.71 13.20 18.29
C LEU A 57 -2.43 14.01 18.11
N TYR A 58 -1.31 13.35 17.79
CA TYR A 58 -0.06 14.03 17.49
C TYR A 58 -0.23 15.02 16.33
N GLU A 59 -0.84 14.58 15.21
CA GLU A 59 -1.13 15.45 14.07
C GLU A 59 -2.07 16.61 14.41
N GLN A 60 -3.05 16.41 15.30
CA GLN A 60 -3.93 17.50 15.74
C GLN A 60 -3.18 18.52 16.59
N PHE A 61 -2.35 18.10 17.55
CA PHE A 61 -1.64 19.02 18.43
C PHE A 61 -0.35 19.60 17.83
N HIS A 62 0.13 19.08 16.70
CA HIS A 62 1.17 19.75 15.91
C HIS A 62 0.64 20.99 15.16
N ARG A 63 -0.68 21.21 15.13
CA ARG A 63 -1.27 22.44 14.57
C ARG A 63 -1.18 23.57 15.59
N VAL A 64 -0.63 24.72 15.18
CA VAL A 64 -0.38 25.89 16.05
C VAL A 64 -1.59 26.28 16.89
N ALA A 65 -2.78 26.36 16.28
CA ALA A 65 -4.02 26.72 16.99
C ALA A 65 -4.39 25.70 18.08
N ASN A 66 -4.37 24.41 17.76
CA ASN A 66 -4.67 23.35 18.71
C ASN A 66 -3.63 23.26 19.83
N PHE A 67 -2.35 23.49 19.50
CA PHE A 67 -1.28 23.57 20.50
C PHE A 67 -1.48 24.74 21.46
N TYR A 68 -1.83 25.92 20.93
CA TYR A 68 -2.16 27.09 21.74
C TYR A 68 -3.31 26.79 22.71
N PHE A 69 -4.42 26.22 22.21
CA PHE A 69 -5.55 25.88 23.06
C PHE A 69 -5.22 24.76 24.06
N LEU A 70 -4.33 23.83 23.71
CA LEU A 70 -3.83 22.82 24.65
C LEU A 70 -3.06 23.46 25.81
N VAL A 71 -2.14 24.39 25.52
CA VAL A 71 -1.40 25.11 26.56
C VAL A 71 -2.36 25.93 27.44
N ALA A 72 -3.30 26.65 26.83
CA ALA A 72 -4.31 27.42 27.57
C ALA A 72 -5.19 26.52 28.45
N ALA A 73 -5.59 25.34 27.96
CA ALA A 73 -6.35 24.35 28.72
C ALA A 73 -5.54 23.80 29.91
N ILE A 74 -4.24 23.49 29.71
CA ILE A 74 -3.34 23.05 30.79
C ILE A 74 -3.20 24.15 31.86
N LEU A 75 -2.95 25.39 31.44
CA LEU A 75 -2.83 26.53 32.36
C LEU A 75 -4.12 26.76 33.16
N SER A 76 -5.29 26.48 32.57
CA SER A 76 -6.59 26.65 33.23
C SER A 76 -6.85 25.70 34.41
N VAL A 77 -6.08 24.63 34.55
CA VAL A 77 -6.21 23.65 35.63
C VAL A 77 -5.53 24.13 36.91
N PHE A 78 -4.55 25.04 36.82
CA PHE A 78 -3.86 25.58 37.98
C PHE A 78 -4.77 26.50 38.80
N PRO A 79 -4.64 26.48 40.14
CA PRO A 79 -5.52 27.25 41.04
C PRO A 79 -5.37 28.77 40.88
N LEU A 80 -4.31 29.24 40.24
CA LEU A 80 -4.07 30.66 39.95
C LEU A 80 -4.75 31.13 38.66
N SER A 81 -5.33 30.22 37.87
CA SER A 81 -6.04 30.58 36.64
C SER A 81 -7.33 31.34 36.98
N PRO A 82 -7.57 32.51 36.38
CA PRO A 82 -8.84 33.23 36.52
C PRO A 82 -9.97 32.60 35.70
N PHE A 83 -9.67 31.63 34.81
CA PHE A 83 -10.62 30.99 33.92
C PHE A 83 -11.12 29.65 34.46
N ASN A 84 -12.39 29.32 34.17
CA ASN A 84 -12.96 28.01 34.46
C ASN A 84 -12.37 26.93 33.53
N LYS A 85 -11.78 25.89 34.12
CA LYS A 85 -11.18 24.75 33.39
C LYS A 85 -12.11 24.12 32.35
N TRP A 86 -13.40 23.99 32.64
CA TRP A 86 -14.36 23.36 31.73
C TRP A 86 -14.64 24.22 30.50
N SER A 87 -14.63 25.56 30.67
CA SER A 87 -14.79 26.50 29.57
C SER A 87 -13.61 26.48 28.59
N MET A 88 -12.43 26.04 29.04
CA MET A 88 -11.23 25.92 28.21
C MET A 88 -11.08 24.52 27.60
N ILE A 89 -11.33 23.47 28.38
CA ILE A 89 -11.15 22.07 27.96
C ILE A 89 -12.27 21.59 27.03
N ALA A 90 -13.54 21.91 27.31
CA ALA A 90 -14.66 21.35 26.56
C ALA A 90 -14.65 21.74 25.07
N PRO A 91 -14.42 23.02 24.68
CA PRO A 91 -14.33 23.39 23.27
C PRO A 91 -13.15 22.71 22.56
N LEU A 92 -12.00 22.56 23.24
CA LEU A 92 -10.83 21.88 22.68
C LEU A 92 -11.12 20.41 22.37
N ILE A 93 -11.71 19.68 23.33
CA ILE A 93 -12.11 18.28 23.13
C ILE A 93 -13.11 18.17 21.99
N PHE A 94 -14.10 19.07 21.92
CA PHE A 94 -15.10 19.05 20.86
C PHE A 94 -14.48 19.24 19.47
N VAL A 95 -13.66 20.26 19.28
CA VAL A 95 -13.04 20.56 17.98
C VAL A 95 -12.05 19.47 17.56
N VAL A 96 -11.20 19.00 18.48
CA VAL A 96 -10.26 17.89 18.21
C VAL A 96 -11.03 16.61 17.93
N GLY A 97 -12.06 16.29 18.72
CA GLY A 97 -12.89 15.12 18.56
C GLY A 97 -13.63 15.08 17.21
N LEU A 98 -14.24 16.20 16.80
CA LEU A 98 -14.85 16.31 15.47
C LEU A 98 -13.82 16.12 14.35
N SER A 99 -12.63 16.70 14.51
CA SER A 99 -11.55 16.59 13.52
C SER A 99 -11.05 15.14 13.39
N MET A 100 -10.84 14.46 14.52
CA MET A 100 -10.47 13.04 14.56
C MET A 100 -11.58 12.15 14.02
N GLY A 101 -12.85 12.44 14.32
CA GLY A 101 -13.99 11.69 13.79
C GLY A 101 -14.07 11.77 12.27
N LYS A 102 -13.88 12.96 11.70
CA LYS A 102 -13.78 13.14 10.24
C LYS A 102 -12.63 12.31 9.65
N GLU A 103 -11.45 12.37 10.26
CA GLU A 103 -10.28 11.61 9.81
C GLU A 103 -10.52 10.10 9.85
N ALA A 104 -11.15 9.59 10.91
CA ALA A 104 -11.52 8.18 11.02
C ALA A 104 -12.46 7.73 9.90
N LEU A 105 -13.49 8.54 9.58
CA LEU A 105 -14.44 8.25 8.52
C LEU A 105 -13.75 8.25 7.14
N GLU A 106 -12.83 9.17 6.91
CA GLU A 106 -12.07 9.23 5.66
C GLU A 106 -11.15 8.01 5.50
N ASP A 107 -10.38 7.67 6.54
CA ASP A 107 -9.48 6.52 6.49
C ASP A 107 -10.26 5.19 6.37
N TRP A 108 -11.44 5.09 6.98
CA TRP A 108 -12.34 3.94 6.79
C TRP A 108 -12.82 3.79 5.34
N ARG A 109 -13.16 4.89 4.67
CA ARG A 109 -13.53 4.86 3.25
C ARG A 109 -12.36 4.39 2.39
N ARG A 110 -11.13 4.87 2.69
CA ARG A 110 -9.91 4.40 2.02
C ARG A 110 -9.68 2.91 2.24
N PHE A 111 -9.87 2.42 3.47
CA PHE A 111 -9.79 0.98 3.76
C PHE A 111 -10.76 0.18 2.89
N MET A 112 -12.00 0.63 2.75
CA MET A 112 -12.97 -0.07 1.91
C MET A 112 -12.58 -0.06 0.42
N GLN A 113 -12.03 1.04 -0.08
CA GLN A 113 -11.51 1.14 -1.44
C GLN A 113 -10.32 0.19 -1.65
N ASP A 114 -9.38 0.14 -0.71
CA ASP A 114 -8.25 -0.79 -0.74
C ASP A 114 -8.75 -2.24 -0.78
N VAL A 115 -9.73 -2.60 0.05
CA VAL A 115 -10.33 -3.94 0.06
C VAL A 115 -10.94 -4.29 -1.30
N ALA A 116 -11.66 -3.34 -1.90
CA ALA A 116 -12.27 -3.53 -3.22
C ALA A 116 -11.21 -3.76 -4.31
N VAL A 117 -10.19 -2.90 -4.39
CA VAL A 117 -9.10 -3.01 -5.37
C VAL A 117 -8.33 -4.32 -5.20
N ASN A 118 -7.90 -4.64 -3.98
CA ASN A 118 -7.16 -5.86 -3.67
C ASN A 118 -7.95 -7.16 -3.93
N SER A 119 -9.28 -7.07 -3.97
CA SER A 119 -10.18 -8.20 -4.21
C SER A 119 -10.60 -8.37 -5.68
N ARG A 120 -10.25 -7.41 -6.55
CA ARG A 120 -10.42 -7.54 -8.01
C ARG A 120 -9.72 -8.81 -8.50
N LYS A 121 -10.22 -9.41 -9.58
CA LYS A 121 -9.70 -10.68 -10.11
C LYS A 121 -9.09 -10.48 -11.49
N ALA A 122 -7.85 -10.91 -11.67
CA ALA A 122 -7.21 -11.03 -12.98
C ALA A 122 -7.23 -12.49 -13.46
N THR A 123 -7.06 -12.69 -14.76
CA THR A 123 -6.88 -14.00 -15.39
C THR A 123 -5.39 -14.32 -15.43
N VAL A 124 -4.99 -15.43 -14.80
CA VAL A 124 -3.58 -15.82 -14.60
C VAL A 124 -3.37 -17.22 -15.14
N HIS A 125 -2.28 -17.46 -15.86
CA HIS A 125 -1.87 -18.78 -16.33
C HIS A 125 -1.58 -19.71 -15.15
N ARG A 126 -2.09 -20.93 -15.20
CA ARG A 126 -1.97 -21.92 -14.11
C ARG A 126 -1.01 -23.07 -14.42
N GLY A 127 -0.49 -23.14 -15.64
CA GLY A 127 0.18 -24.32 -16.20
C GLY A 127 -0.67 -24.95 -17.31
N ASP A 128 -0.02 -25.75 -18.15
CA ASP A 128 -0.68 -26.61 -19.16
C ASP A 128 -1.67 -25.89 -20.11
N GLY A 129 -1.45 -24.60 -20.36
CA GLY A 129 -2.31 -23.78 -21.21
C GLY A 129 -3.59 -23.26 -20.52
N ASP A 130 -3.86 -23.64 -19.27
CA ASP A 130 -5.03 -23.20 -18.54
C ASP A 130 -4.86 -21.80 -17.92
N PHE A 131 -5.96 -21.05 -17.90
CA PHE A 131 -6.04 -19.72 -17.31
C PHE A 131 -7.17 -19.68 -16.29
N GLY A 132 -6.86 -19.24 -15.07
CA GLY A 132 -7.88 -19.10 -14.04
C GLY A 132 -7.81 -17.78 -13.28
N ARG A 133 -8.88 -17.51 -12.54
CA ARG A 133 -9.03 -16.24 -11.82
C ARG A 133 -8.21 -16.22 -10.53
N ARG A 134 -7.50 -15.13 -10.29
CA ARG A 134 -6.74 -14.86 -9.05
C ARG A 134 -7.00 -13.44 -8.58
N LYS A 135 -7.14 -13.23 -7.26
CA LYS A 135 -7.30 -11.89 -6.68
C LYS A 135 -6.02 -11.07 -6.91
N TRP A 136 -6.14 -9.76 -7.15
CA TRP A 136 -5.03 -8.86 -7.42
C TRP A 136 -3.96 -8.94 -6.34
N LYS A 137 -4.34 -8.91 -5.06
CA LYS A 137 -3.41 -9.06 -3.92
C LYS A 137 -2.65 -10.39 -3.84
N LYS A 138 -3.01 -11.37 -4.67
CA LYS A 138 -2.38 -12.70 -4.71
C LYS A 138 -1.53 -12.92 -5.96
N ILE A 139 -1.53 -11.98 -6.91
CA ILE A 139 -0.64 -12.01 -8.07
C ILE A 139 0.80 -11.82 -7.59
N ARG A 140 1.73 -12.55 -8.20
CA ARG A 140 3.16 -12.54 -7.87
C ARG A 140 3.98 -12.20 -9.10
N VAL A 141 5.18 -11.65 -8.86
CA VAL A 141 6.19 -11.44 -9.90
C VAL A 141 6.49 -12.76 -10.59
N GLY A 142 6.43 -12.77 -11.93
CA GLY A 142 6.58 -13.96 -12.76
C GLY A 142 5.26 -14.62 -13.18
N ASP A 143 4.12 -14.29 -12.56
CA ASP A 143 2.81 -14.75 -13.05
C ASP A 143 2.56 -14.22 -14.47
N VAL A 144 2.12 -15.10 -15.38
CA VAL A 144 1.65 -14.68 -16.71
C VAL A 144 0.18 -14.32 -16.59
N VAL A 145 -0.17 -13.08 -16.92
CA VAL A 145 -1.54 -12.56 -16.85
C VAL A 145 -2.11 -12.35 -18.25
N LYS A 146 -3.40 -12.61 -18.40
CA LYS A 146 -4.19 -12.22 -19.56
C LYS A 146 -5.08 -11.05 -19.15
N VAL A 147 -4.96 -9.94 -19.86
CA VAL A 147 -5.78 -8.74 -19.67
C VAL A 147 -6.64 -8.55 -20.90
N GLU A 148 -7.94 -8.43 -20.71
CA GLU A 148 -8.89 -8.24 -21.81
C GLU A 148 -9.18 -6.75 -22.01
N LYS A 149 -9.80 -6.41 -23.15
CA LYS A 149 -10.24 -5.05 -23.44
C LYS A 149 -11.11 -4.52 -22.27
N ASP A 150 -10.94 -3.23 -21.98
CA ASP A 150 -11.67 -2.50 -20.92
C ASP A 150 -11.41 -3.01 -19.49
N GLN A 151 -10.38 -3.84 -19.28
CA GLN A 151 -9.92 -4.24 -17.95
C GLN A 151 -8.73 -3.39 -17.49
N PHE A 152 -8.72 -3.07 -16.20
CA PHE A 152 -7.56 -2.42 -15.57
C PHE A 152 -6.38 -3.38 -15.42
N PHE A 153 -5.18 -2.85 -15.54
CA PHE A 153 -3.95 -3.59 -15.27
C PHE A 153 -3.82 -3.89 -13.76
N PRO A 154 -3.51 -5.15 -13.39
CA PRO A 154 -3.40 -5.56 -11.99
C PRO A 154 -2.06 -5.21 -11.32
N ALA A 155 -1.05 -4.89 -12.12
CA ALA A 155 0.33 -4.55 -11.75
C ALA A 155 1.05 -3.99 -12.99
N ASP A 156 2.31 -3.60 -12.84
CA ASP A 156 3.19 -3.29 -13.97
C ASP A 156 3.48 -4.57 -14.77
N LEU A 157 3.25 -4.55 -16.09
CA LEU A 157 3.35 -5.73 -16.96
C LEU A 157 4.39 -5.54 -18.05
N LEU A 158 5.02 -6.64 -18.45
CA LEU A 158 5.75 -6.75 -19.71
C LEU A 158 4.83 -7.41 -20.74
N LEU A 159 4.56 -6.74 -21.85
CA LEU A 159 3.74 -7.31 -22.93
C LEU A 159 4.52 -8.46 -23.60
N LEU A 160 3.91 -9.64 -23.64
CA LEU A 160 4.48 -10.83 -24.30
C LEU A 160 3.85 -11.07 -25.68
N SER A 161 2.56 -10.79 -25.81
CA SER A 161 1.76 -10.97 -27.03
C SER A 161 0.45 -10.21 -26.88
N SER A 162 -0.03 -9.63 -27.97
CA SER A 162 -1.40 -9.16 -28.11
C SER A 162 -2.22 -10.11 -28.99
N SER A 163 -3.51 -9.79 -29.17
CA SER A 163 -4.41 -10.48 -30.10
C SER A 163 -4.23 -10.04 -31.55
N TYR A 164 -3.38 -9.04 -31.83
CA TYR A 164 -3.05 -8.58 -33.17
C TYR A 164 -1.81 -9.31 -33.69
N GLU A 165 -1.71 -9.48 -35.01
CA GLU A 165 -0.58 -10.18 -35.63
C GLU A 165 0.75 -9.42 -35.46
N ASP A 166 0.70 -8.10 -35.29
CA ASP A 166 1.87 -7.24 -35.10
C ASP A 166 2.38 -7.20 -33.65
N GLY A 167 1.72 -7.91 -32.72
CA GLY A 167 2.16 -8.07 -31.33
C GLY A 167 1.47 -7.18 -30.30
#